data_AF-A0A931X400-F1
#
_entry.id   AF-A0A931X400-F1
#
_cell.length_a   1.000
_cell.length_b   1.000
_cell.length_c   1.000
_cell.angle_alpha   90.00
_cell.angle_beta   90.00
_cell.angle_gamma   90.00
#
_symmetry.space_group_name_H-M   'P 1'
#
loop_
_entity.id
_entity.type
_entity.pdbx_description
1 polymer ?
#
loop_
_entity_poly.entity_id
_entity_poly.type
_entity_poly.pdbx_seq_one_letter_code
_entity_poly.pdbx_strand_id
1 'polypeptide(L)'
;MNRREQTSRKIDEEIRREKAAALGRAGERLEAALAEVRAIAARLDTAVDGGERERLLDVYEGARLRVRDARFALLIQRGDRAEAPRGRRSALPRAASTPPVPPPVTLPPR
;
A
#
# COMPACT_ATOMS: atom_id res chain seq x y z
N MET A 1 -6.64 28.29 -15.02
CA MET A 1 -6.80 27.14 -14.11
C MET A 1 -8.12 26.46 -14.43
N ASN A 2 -8.09 25.22 -14.91
CA ASN A 2 -9.24 24.59 -15.56
C ASN A 2 -10.13 23.85 -14.53
N ARG A 3 -11.45 23.82 -14.72
CA ARG A 3 -12.41 23.17 -13.80
C ARG A 3 -12.03 21.72 -13.48
N ARG A 4 -11.49 21.01 -14.48
CA ARG A 4 -10.96 19.64 -14.33
C ARG A 4 -9.77 19.53 -13.36
N GLU A 5 -8.87 20.50 -13.37
CA GLU A 5 -7.70 20.54 -12.46
C GLU A 5 -8.15 20.81 -11.02
N GLN A 6 -9.18 21.64 -10.84
CA GLN A 6 -9.75 21.91 -9.51
C GLN A 6 -10.48 20.67 -8.95
N THR A 7 -11.25 19.95 -9.78
CA THR A 7 -11.88 18.69 -9.37
C THR A 7 -10.85 17.62 -9.04
N SER A 8 -9.81 17.46 -9.87
CA SER A 8 -8.72 16.51 -9.59
C SER A 8 -8.05 16.80 -8.25
N ARG A 9 -7.72 18.07 -7.97
CA ARG A 9 -7.10 18.46 -6.70
C ARG A 9 -7.97 18.19 -5.48
N LYS A 10 -9.29 18.38 -5.61
CA LYS A 10 -10.25 18.06 -4.54
C LYS A 10 -10.29 16.56 -4.25
N ILE A 11 -10.36 15.74 -5.30
CA ILE A 11 -10.33 14.29 -5.18
C ILE A 11 -9.01 13.81 -4.56
N ASP A 12 -7.87 14.36 -5.00
CA ASP A 12 -6.56 14.00 -4.46
C ASP A 12 -6.42 14.35 -2.97
N GLU A 13 -7.03 15.45 -2.54
CA GLU A 13 -7.07 15.87 -1.13
C GLU A 13 -7.95 14.93 -0.29
N GLU A 14 -9.12 14.58 -0.80
CA GLU A 14 -10.04 13.64 -0.15
C GLU A 14 -9.38 12.26 0.02
N ILE A 15 -8.78 11.73 -1.06
CA ILE A 15 -8.03 10.48 -1.03
C ILE A 15 -6.88 10.55 -0.01
N ARG A 16 -6.15 11.67 0.06
CA ARG A 16 -5.06 11.85 1.04
C ARG A 16 -5.58 11.83 2.48
N ARG A 17 -6.71 12.47 2.76
CA ARG A 17 -7.34 12.47 4.09
C ARG A 17 -7.82 11.09 4.50
N GLU A 18 -8.53 10.40 3.62
CA GLU A 18 -9.01 9.05 3.89
C GLU A 18 -7.85 8.07 4.16
N LYS A 19 -6.80 8.13 3.33
CA LYS A 19 -5.58 7.34 3.54
C LYS A 19 -4.90 7.65 4.87
N ALA A 20 -4.78 8.93 5.22
CA ALA A 20 -4.20 9.33 6.51
C ALA A 20 -5.01 8.79 7.69
N ALA A 21 -6.34 8.89 7.64
CA ALA A 21 -7.23 8.37 8.68
C ALA A 21 -7.17 6.83 8.77
N ALA A 22 -7.11 6.13 7.64
CA ALA A 22 -6.96 4.68 7.60
C ALA A 22 -5.64 4.21 8.22
N LEU A 23 -4.54 4.88 7.89
CA LEU A 23 -3.21 4.62 8.47
C LEU A 23 -3.18 4.91 9.97
N GLY A 24 -3.83 5.99 10.42
CA GLY A 24 -3.97 6.31 11.85
C GLY A 24 -4.65 5.17 12.62
N ARG A 25 -5.83 4.74 12.16
CA ARG A 25 -6.56 3.61 12.76
C ARG A 25 -5.78 2.29 12.71
N ALA A 26 -4.97 2.08 11.68
CA ALA A 26 -4.12 0.89 11.59
C ALA A 26 -2.95 0.94 12.59
N GLY A 27 -2.40 2.13 12.83
CA GLY A 27 -1.39 2.37 13.87
C GLY A 27 -1.95 2.10 15.27
N GLU A 28 -3.11 2.66 15.59
CA GLU A 28 -3.80 2.43 16.88
C GLU A 28 -4.05 0.94 17.14
N ARG A 29 -4.48 0.19 16.12
CA ARG A 29 -4.66 -1.26 16.21
C ARG A 29 -3.36 -2.01 16.52
N LEU A 30 -2.25 -1.60 15.90
CA LEU A 30 -0.95 -2.19 16.16
C LEU A 30 -0.48 -1.89 17.59
N GLU A 31 -0.65 -0.66 18.05
CA GLU A 31 -0.31 -0.25 19.42
C GLU A 31 -1.11 -1.03 20.46
N ALA A 32 -2.42 -1.20 20.26
CA ALA A 32 -3.28 -1.99 21.14
C ALA A 32 -2.82 -3.46 21.21
N ALA A 33 -2.51 -4.07 20.06
CA ALA A 33 -2.02 -5.45 20.01
C ALA A 33 -0.65 -5.60 20.71
N LEU A 34 0.24 -4.61 20.57
CA LEU A 34 1.53 -4.60 21.25
C LEU A 34 1.40 -4.47 22.77
N ALA A 35 0.47 -3.62 23.23
CA ALA A 35 0.18 -3.47 24.65
C ALA A 35 -0.34 -4.78 25.26
N GLU A 36 -1.23 -5.47 24.55
CA GLU A 36 -1.75 -6.78 24.97
C GLU A 36 -0.63 -7.84 25.09
N VAL A 37 0.23 -7.96 24.07
CA VAL A 37 1.39 -8.88 24.11
C VAL A 37 2.30 -8.58 25.29
N ARG A 38 2.59 -7.30 25.56
CA ARG A 38 3.44 -6.90 26.70
C ARG A 38 2.81 -7.27 28.04
N ALA A 39 1.49 -7.10 28.18
CA ALA A 39 0.78 -7.48 29.40
C ALA A 39 0.83 -9.01 29.64
N ILE A 40 0.67 -9.81 28.59
CA ILE A 40 0.76 -11.27 28.68
C ILE A 40 2.20 -11.70 29.00
N ALA A 41 3.21 -11.10 28.36
CA ALA A 41 4.61 -11.37 28.64
C ALA A 41 4.96 -11.09 30.11
N ALA A 42 4.52 -9.93 30.64
CA ALA A 42 4.74 -9.60 32.05
C ALA A 42 4.08 -10.62 32.99
N ARG A 43 2.89 -11.14 32.65
CA ARG A 43 2.25 -12.21 33.42
C ARG A 43 3.03 -13.52 33.35
N LEU A 44 3.52 -13.90 32.17
CA LEU A 44 4.36 -15.08 31.98
C LEU A 44 5.63 -15.03 32.83
N ASP A 45 6.27 -13.87 32.92
CA ASP A 45 7.49 -13.67 33.72
C ASP A 45 7.25 -13.92 35.22
N THR A 46 6.02 -13.71 35.69
CA THR A 46 5.62 -13.90 37.10
C THR A 46 4.94 -15.25 37.37
N ALA A 47 4.66 -16.06 36.34
CA ALA A 47 3.92 -17.31 36.48
C ALA A 47 4.82 -18.41 37.09
N VAL A 48 4.48 -18.81 38.32
CA VAL A 48 5.18 -19.89 39.04
C VAL A 48 4.55 -21.27 38.77
N ASP A 49 3.24 -21.29 38.47
CA ASP A 49 2.51 -22.51 38.14
C ASP A 49 2.71 -22.92 36.68
N GLY A 50 3.05 -24.19 36.46
CA GLY A 50 3.33 -24.74 35.13
C GLY A 50 2.10 -24.75 34.20
N GLY A 51 0.92 -25.05 34.75
CA GLY A 51 -0.32 -25.11 33.96
C GLY A 51 -0.86 -23.72 33.58
N GLU A 52 -0.74 -22.73 34.47
CA GLU A 52 -0.98 -21.33 34.13
C GLU A 52 0.02 -20.82 33.09
N ARG A 53 1.31 -21.18 33.24
CA ARG A 53 2.34 -20.78 32.30
C ARG A 53 2.09 -21.33 30.89
N GLU A 54 1.70 -22.59 30.77
CA GLU A 54 1.35 -23.20 29.48
C GLU A 54 0.16 -22.50 28.81
N ARG A 55 -0.92 -22.26 29.57
CA ARG A 55 -2.09 -21.51 29.07
C ARG A 55 -1.73 -20.09 28.63
N LEU A 56 -0.88 -19.40 29.38
CA LEU A 56 -0.43 -18.05 29.03
C LEU A 56 0.47 -18.04 27.78
N LEU A 57 1.24 -19.10 27.52
CA LEU A 57 2.06 -19.22 26.32
C LEU A 57 1.19 -19.31 25.06
N ASP A 58 0.10 -20.09 25.10
CA ASP A 58 -0.84 -20.18 23.98
C ASP A 58 -1.49 -18.82 23.68
N VAL A 59 -1.91 -18.12 24.73
CA VAL A 59 -2.49 -16.76 24.61
C VAL A 59 -1.46 -15.77 24.08
N TYR A 60 -0.21 -15.88 24.53
CA TYR A 60 0.90 -15.04 24.10
C TYR A 60 1.19 -15.21 22.60
N GLU A 61 1.26 -16.44 22.10
CA GLU A 61 1.49 -16.69 20.67
C GLU A 61 0.33 -16.17 19.81
N GLY A 62 -0.92 -16.35 20.25
CA GLY A 62 -2.08 -15.76 19.58
C GLY A 62 -2.04 -14.23 19.52
N ALA A 63 -1.57 -13.58 20.59
CA ALA A 63 -1.38 -12.13 20.61
C ALA A 63 -0.22 -11.67 19.70
N ARG A 64 0.88 -12.43 19.63
CA ARG A 64 2.00 -12.15 18.70
C ARG A 64 1.60 -12.24 17.24
N LEU A 65 0.76 -13.23 16.88
CA LEU A 65 0.22 -13.34 15.53
C LEU A 65 -0.62 -12.11 15.17
N ARG A 66 -1.47 -11.63 16.08
CA ARG A 66 -2.25 -10.39 15.85
C ARG A 66 -1.37 -9.16 15.65
N VAL A 67 -0.28 -9.02 16.41
CA VAL A 67 0.72 -7.95 16.19
C VAL A 67 1.35 -8.06 14.81
N ARG A 68 1.75 -9.27 14.40
CA ARG A 68 2.36 -9.51 13.08
C ARG A 68 1.40 -9.09 11.96
N ASP A 69 0.13 -9.49 12.06
CA ASP A 69 -0.87 -9.23 11.03
C ASP A 69 -1.22 -7.72 10.97
N ALA A 70 -1.36 -7.06 12.12
CA ALA A 70 -1.54 -5.61 12.19
C ALA A 70 -0.35 -4.84 11.58
N ARG A 71 0.89 -5.28 11.85
CA ARG A 71 2.10 -4.72 11.26
C ARG A 71 2.13 -4.91 9.74
N PHE A 72 1.76 -6.09 9.26
CA PHE A 72 1.73 -6.39 7.83
C PHE A 72 0.70 -5.52 7.10
N ALA A 73 -0.49 -5.36 7.66
CA ALA A 73 -1.52 -4.47 7.14
C ALA A 73 -1.03 -3.01 7.03
N LEU A 74 -0.32 -2.52 8.05
CA LEU A 74 0.26 -1.18 8.04
C LEU A 74 1.33 -1.02 6.94
N LEU A 75 2.18 -2.04 6.75
CA LEU A 75 3.22 -2.02 5.72
C LEU A 75 2.63 -1.99 4.31
N ILE A 76 1.57 -2.77 4.04
CA ILE A 76 0.86 -2.74 2.76
C ILE A 76 0.30 -1.33 2.51
N GLN A 77 -0.44 -0.77 3.48
CA GLN A 77 -1.03 0.56 3.35
C GLN A 77 0.01 1.68 3.17
N ARG A 78 1.23 1.50 3.71
CA ARG A 78 2.36 2.40 3.52
C ARG A 78 3.06 2.20 2.16
N GLY A 79 3.18 0.97 1.68
CA GLY A 79 3.73 0.65 0.36
C GLY A 79 2.91 1.30 -0.77
N ASP A 80 1.59 1.26 -0.65
CA ASP A 80 0.65 1.91 -1.57
C ASP A 80 0.76 3.45 -1.57
N ARG A 81 1.43 4.04 -0.57
CA ARG A 81 1.71 5.48 -0.50
C ARG A 81 2.90 5.89 -1.39
N ALA A 82 3.83 4.98 -1.66
CA ALA A 82 5.02 5.29 -2.46
C ALA A 82 4.74 5.35 -3.98
N GLU A 83 3.60 4.80 -4.45
CA GLU A 83 3.33 4.64 -5.89
C GLU A 83 2.29 5.62 -6.49
N ALA A 84 1.90 6.71 -5.81
CA ALA A 84 1.11 7.76 -6.45
C ALA A 84 1.55 9.17 -6.02
N PRO A 85 1.91 10.09 -6.96
CA PRO A 85 1.39 10.18 -8.33
C PRO A 85 2.49 10.14 -9.41
N ARG A 86 2.51 9.12 -10.28
CA ARG A 86 3.14 9.30 -11.61
C ARG A 86 2.17 10.04 -12.52
N GLY A 87 2.14 11.36 -12.35
CA GLY A 87 1.84 12.27 -13.44
C GLY A 87 2.94 12.14 -14.50
N ARG A 88 2.84 11.16 -15.39
CA ARG A 88 3.56 11.19 -16.68
C ARG A 88 2.56 11.06 -17.81
N ARG A 89 2.26 12.23 -18.37
CA ARG A 89 2.07 12.47 -19.81
C ARG A 89 2.65 11.33 -20.65
N SER A 90 1.77 10.55 -21.28
CA SER A 90 2.10 10.01 -22.60
C SER A 90 1.71 11.09 -23.60
N ALA A 91 2.58 12.09 -23.75
CA ALA A 91 2.64 12.88 -24.96
C ALA A 91 3.42 12.03 -25.97
N LEU A 92 2.73 11.19 -26.73
CA LEU A 92 3.26 10.72 -28.00
C LEU A 92 3.16 11.90 -28.98
N PRO A 93 4.26 12.47 -29.48
CA PRO A 93 4.19 13.09 -30.78
C PRO A 93 3.99 11.93 -31.76
N ARG A 94 2.76 11.71 -32.21
CA ARG A 94 2.52 10.95 -33.44
C ARG A 94 2.96 11.86 -34.59
N ALA A 95 4.26 12.07 -34.71
CA ALA A 95 4.85 12.36 -36.00
C ALA A 95 4.53 11.13 -36.84
N ALA A 96 3.50 11.24 -37.67
CA ALA A 96 3.33 10.37 -38.81
C ALA A 96 4.57 10.60 -39.69
N SER A 97 5.63 9.85 -39.40
CA SER A 97 6.65 9.54 -40.38
C SER A 97 5.93 8.73 -41.44
N THR A 98 5.44 9.44 -42.46
CA THR A 98 5.06 8.83 -43.71
C THR A 98 6.28 8.05 -44.19
N PRO A 99 6.23 6.72 -44.35
CA PRO A 99 7.34 6.02 -44.97
C PRO A 99 7.50 6.56 -46.40
N PRO A 100 8.73 6.75 -46.91
CA PRO A 100 8.92 7.17 -48.29
C PRO A 100 8.32 6.11 -49.22
N VAL A 101 7.41 6.55 -50.09
CA VAL A 101 6.85 5.72 -51.16
C VAL A 101 8.02 5.30 -52.07
N PRO A 102 8.25 3.99 -52.31
CA PRO A 102 9.26 3.58 -53.28
C PRO A 102 8.86 4.05 -54.68
N PRO A 103 9.82 4.43 -55.55
CA PRO A 103 9.50 4.86 -56.91
C PRO A 103 8.82 3.73 -57.70
N PRO A 104 7.93 4.06 -58.65
CA PRO A 104 7.23 3.05 -59.45
C PRO A 104 8.24 2.25 -60.28
N VAL A 105 8.18 0.93 -60.16
CA VAL A 105 8.93 0.00 -61.00
C VAL A 105 8.31 0.03 -62.40
N THR A 106 8.97 0.67 -63.35
CA THR A 106 8.64 0.57 -64.77
C THR A 106 9.07 -0.81 -65.29
N LEU A 107 8.09 -1.69 -65.54
CA LEU A 107 8.30 -2.90 -66.32
C LEU A 107 8.41 -2.52 -67.81
N PRO A 108 9.42 -3.00 -68.56
CA PRO A 108 9.41 -2.90 -70.01
C PRO A 108 8.30 -3.80 -70.60
N PRO A 109 7.65 -3.40 -71.70
CA PRO A 109 6.66 -4.23 -72.37
C PRO A 109 7.30 -5.48 -72.97
N ARG A 110 6.49 -6.53 -73.09
CA ARG A 110 6.84 -7.84 -73.66
C ARG A 110 7.37 -7.75 -75.09
#